data_AF-A0A1Y5HB36-F1
#
_entry.id   AF-A0A1Y5HB36-F1
#
_cell.length_a   1.000
_cell.length_b   1.000
_cell.length_c   1.000
_cell.angle_alpha   90.00
_cell.angle_beta   90.00
_cell.angle_gamma   90.00
#
_symmetry.space_group_name_H-M   'P 1'
#
loop_
_entity.id
_entity.type
_entity.pdbx_description
1 polymer ?
#
loop_
_entity_poly.entity_id
_entity_poly.type
_entity_poly.pdbx_seq_one_letter_code
_entity_poly.pdbx_strand_id
1 'polypeptide(L)' 'MNRSASTISREIRRNGGAKLYRAARSDAAAWARAHRPKPCKLADNIYQRWSQDFGPVVKMDRMTKEMIQND' A
#
# COMPACT_ATOMS: atom_id res chain seq x y z
N MET A 1 25.32 -9.23 2.89
CA MET A 1 24.63 -8.51 1.80
C MET A 1 25.58 -8.39 0.62
N ASN A 2 25.37 -9.16 -0.45
CA ASN A 2 26.16 -9.00 -1.67
C ASN A 2 25.22 -8.99 -2.88
N ARG A 3 24.81 -7.79 -3.32
CA ARG A 3 24.05 -7.63 -4.56
C ARG A 3 25.04 -7.82 -5.71
N SER A 4 24.70 -8.63 -6.70
CA SER A 4 25.56 -8.76 -7.88
C SER A 4 25.73 -7.42 -8.59
N ALA A 5 26.91 -7.17 -9.15
CA ALA A 5 27.20 -5.92 -9.88
C ALA A 5 26.20 -5.67 -11.02
N SER A 6 25.70 -6.73 -11.65
CA SER A 6 24.67 -6.64 -12.69
C SER A 6 23.34 -6.13 -12.13
N THR A 7 23.01 -6.43 -10.88
CA THR A 7 21.81 -5.92 -10.20
C THR A 7 21.94 -4.43 -9.96
N ILE A 8 23.07 -3.99 -9.42
CA ILE A 8 23.33 -2.56 -9.18
C ILE A 8 23.32 -1.78 -10.50
N SER A 9 23.96 -2.31 -11.56
CA SER A 9 23.99 -1.66 -12.88
C SER A 9 22.59 -1.48 -13.48
N ARG A 10 21.74 -2.51 -13.43
CA ARG A 10 20.35 -2.43 -13.90
C ARG A 10 19.53 -1.44 -13.09
N GLU A 11 19.76 -1.40 -11.78
CA GLU A 11 19.09 -0.46 -10.88
C GLU A 11 19.46 0.98 -11.19
N ILE A 12 20.76 1.27 -11.34
CA ILE A 12 21.26 2.60 -11.72
C ILE A 12 20.66 3.02 -13.06
N ARG A 13 20.65 2.15 -14.07
CA ARG A 13 20.08 2.44 -15.39
C ARG A 13 18.58 2.75 -15.33
N ARG A 14 17.81 1.97 -14.55
CA ARG A 14 16.37 2.20 -14.36
C ARG A 14 16.04 3.52 -13.66
N ASN A 15 16.94 4.03 -12.83
CA ASN A 15 16.74 5.27 -12.07
C ASN A 15 17.41 6.51 -12.72
N GLY A 16 17.63 6.48 -14.04
CA GLY A 16 18.16 7.64 -14.79
C GLY A 16 19.69 7.69 -14.90
N GLY A 17 20.39 6.61 -14.56
CA GLY A 17 21.85 6.52 -14.66
C GLY A 17 22.58 7.07 -13.44
N ALA A 18 23.92 6.97 -13.45
CA ALA A 18 24.74 7.23 -12.27
C ALA A 18 24.64 8.67 -11.71
N LYS A 19 24.41 9.66 -12.58
CA LYS A 19 24.26 11.07 -12.18
C LYS A 19 22.94 11.36 -11.44
N LEU A 20 21.89 10.62 -11.78
CA LEU A 20 20.53 10.81 -11.25
C LEU A 20 20.17 9.79 -10.17
N TYR A 21 20.96 8.72 -10.04
CA TYR A 21 20.73 7.66 -9.07
C TYR A 21 20.78 8.19 -7.64
N ARG A 22 19.72 7.89 -6.87
CA ARG A 22 19.59 8.21 -5.45
C ARG A 22 19.00 7.00 -4.74
N ALA A 23 19.82 6.29 -3.94
CA ALA A 23 19.45 5.03 -3.31
C ALA A 23 18.11 5.11 -2.56
N ALA A 24 17.95 6.09 -1.67
CA ALA A 24 16.71 6.28 -0.90
C ALA A 24 15.45 6.46 -1.78
N ARG A 25 15.58 7.21 -2.89
CA ARG A 25 14.48 7.41 -3.85
C ARG A 25 14.19 6.15 -4.65
N SER A 26 15.23 5.45 -5.10
CA SER A 26 15.13 4.17 -5.81
C SER A 26 14.42 3.12 -4.94
N ASP A 27 14.77 3.05 -3.66
CA ASP A 27 14.17 2.13 -2.69
C ASP A 27 12.70 2.48 -2.42
N ALA A 28 12.39 3.74 -2.15
CA ALA A 28 10.99 4.18 -1.97
C ALA A 28 10.14 3.87 -3.22
N ALA A 29 10.68 4.09 -4.42
CA ALA A 29 10.00 3.74 -5.66
C ALA A 29 9.86 2.23 -5.85
N ALA A 30 10.83 1.43 -5.40
CA ALA A 30 10.73 -0.03 -5.40
C ALA A 30 9.63 -0.52 -4.46
N TRP A 31 9.55 0.04 -3.25
CA TRP A 31 8.48 -0.23 -2.29
C TRP A 31 7.11 0.12 -2.87
N ALA A 32 6.95 1.32 -3.43
CA ALA A 32 5.70 1.75 -4.06
C ALA A 32 5.24 0.81 -5.19
N ARG A 33 6.17 0.29 -6.01
CA ARG A 33 5.85 -0.68 -7.08
C ARG A 33 5.62 -2.10 -6.56
N ALA A 34 6.20 -2.45 -5.41
CA ALA A 34 6.00 -3.76 -4.79
C ALA A 34 4.59 -3.90 -4.21
N HIS A 35 3.87 -2.79 -3.98
CA HIS A 35 2.47 -2.84 -3.61
C HIS A 35 1.64 -3.48 -4.72
N ARG A 36 0.95 -4.56 -4.37
CA ARG A 36 0.05 -5.27 -5.29
C ARG A 36 -1.20 -4.41 -5.52
N PRO A 37 -1.56 -4.08 -6.78
CA PRO A 37 -2.74 -3.26 -7.07
C PRO A 37 -4.07 -3.90 -6.67
N LYS A 38 -4.11 -5.25 -6.58
CA LYS A 38 -5.28 -5.99 -6.13
C LYS A 38 -4.99 -6.66 -4.78
N PRO A 39 -5.95 -6.66 -3.85
CA PRO A 39 -5.90 -7.53 -2.69
C PRO A 39 -5.63 -8.98 -3.12
N CYS A 40 -4.93 -9.73 -2.28
CA CYS A 40 -4.75 -11.15 -2.52
C CYS A 40 -6.12 -11.86 -2.37
N LYS A 41 -6.31 -12.98 -3.08
CA LYS A 41 -7.56 -13.75 -3.07
C LYS A 41 -8.05 -14.11 -1.66
N LEU A 42 -7.13 -14.30 -0.72
CA LEU A 42 -7.46 -14.56 0.69
C LEU A 42 -8.03 -13.31 1.39
N ALA A 43 -7.43 -12.15 1.17
CA ALA A 43 -7.93 -10.90 1.71
C ALA A 43 -9.31 -10.56 1.11
N ASP A 44 -9.54 -10.83 -0.18
CA ASP A 44 -10.86 -10.66 -0.80
C ASP A 44 -11.95 -11.49 -0.12
N ASN A 45 -11.67 -12.76 0.19
CA ASN A 45 -12.62 -13.61 0.92
C ASN A 45 -12.93 -13.06 2.32
N ILE A 46 -11.92 -12.52 3.01
CA ILE A 46 -12.09 -11.89 4.33
C ILE A 46 -12.95 -10.62 4.18
N TYR A 47 -12.65 -9.71 3.25
CA TYR A 47 -13.45 -8.50 3.04
C TYR A 47 -14.92 -8.81 2.69
N GLN A 48 -15.16 -9.82 1.85
CA GLN A 48 -16.52 -10.25 1.51
C GLN A 48 -17.26 -10.83 2.72
N ARG A 49 -16.58 -11.66 3.52
CA ARG A 49 -17.17 -12.26 4.72
C ARG A 49 -17.46 -11.21 5.80
N TRP A 50 -16.52 -10.29 6.05
CA TRP A 50 -16.71 -9.20 7.00
C TRP A 50 -17.83 -8.25 6.58
N SER A 51 -17.99 -8.00 5.27
CA SER A 51 -19.11 -7.23 4.75
C SER A 51 -20.46 -7.90 5.03
N GLN A 52 -20.54 -9.24 4.92
CA GLN A 52 -21.74 -10.01 5.25
C GLN A 52 -22.03 -10.02 6.76
N ASP A 53 -20.99 -10.16 7.58
CA ASP A 53 -21.13 -10.34 9.03
C ASP A 53 -21.32 -9.01 9.79
N PHE A 54 -20.73 -7.90 9.33
CA PHE A 54 -20.68 -6.62 10.07
C PHE A 54 -21.41 -5.44 9.43
N GLY A 55 -21.92 -5.57 8.19
CA GLY A 55 -22.67 -4.51 7.51
C GLY A 55 -21.86 -3.22 7.25
N PRO A 56 -22.43 -2.22 6.55
CA PRO A 56 -21.67 -1.04 6.16
C PRO A 56 -21.45 -0.11 7.37
N VAL A 57 -20.17 0.23 7.63
CA VAL A 57 -19.64 1.10 8.71
C VAL A 57 -20.35 2.46 8.83
N VAL A 58 -21.09 2.88 7.80
CA VAL A 58 -21.92 4.10 7.78
C VAL A 58 -22.99 4.16 8.87
N LYS A 59 -23.45 3.03 9.43
CA LYS A 59 -24.38 3.07 10.58
C LYS A 59 -23.74 3.63 11.85
N MET A 60 -22.43 3.41 12.05
CA MET A 60 -21.70 3.85 13.24
C MET A 60 -21.56 5.39 13.30
N ASP A 61 -21.33 6.03 12.15
CA ASP A 61 -21.14 7.50 12.06
C ASP A 61 -22.44 8.29 12.29
N ARG A 62 -23.61 7.68 12.05
CA ARG A 62 -24.91 8.32 12.32
C ARG A 62 -25.21 8.38 13.82
N MET A 63 -24.86 7.31 14.56
CA MET A 63 -25.12 7.21 15.99
C MET A 63 -24.21 8.14 16.81
N THR A 64 -22.95 8.35 16.38
CA THR A 64 -22.03 9.27 17.05
C THR A 64 -22.38 10.73 16.80
N LYS A 65 -22.94 11.08 15.64
CA LYS A 65 -23.42 12.44 15.34
C LYS A 65 -24.68 12.81 16.12
N GLU A 66 -25.59 11.87 16.36
CA GLU A 66 -26.80 12.11 17.16
C GLU A 66 -26.51 12.30 18.66
N MET A 67 -25.41 11.73 19.17
CA MET A 67 -24.97 11.92 20.56
C MET A 67 -24.28 13.28 20.82
N ILE A 68 -23.59 13.85 19.83
CA ILE A 68 -22.85 15.11 19.99
C ILE A 68 -23.76 16.36 19.92
N GLN A 69 -24.97 16.23 19.37
CA GLN A 69 -25.87 17.37 19.14
C GLN A 69 -26.80 17.68 20.34
N ASN A 70 -26.74 16.92 21.44
CA ASN A 70 -27.63 17.06 22.60
C ASN A 70 -26.93 17.54 23.90
N ASP A 71 -25.70 18.07 23.79
CA ASP A 71 -24.99 18.78 24.88
C ASP A 71 -24.96 20.30 24.63
#